data_AF-A0A965FT42-F1
#
_entry.id   AF-A0A965FT42-F1
#
_cell.length_a   1.000
_cell.length_b   1.000
_cell.length_c   1.000
_cell.angle_alpha   90.00
_cell.angle_beta   90.00
_cell.angle_gamma   90.00
#
_symmetry.space_group_name_H-M   'P 1'
#
loop_
_entity.id
_entity.type
_entity.pdbx_description
1 polymer ?
#
loop_
_entity_poly.entity_id
_entity_poly.type
_entity_poly.pdbx_seq_one_letter_code
_entity_poly.pdbx_strand_id
1 'polypeptide(L)'
;QERNVKPCSDCGLIKPLNEFFMDSQTVDGKARSCKSCSDQRFQAAQQRRERFGTQAWAVFFIQDSRNFRVKIGSSIDPYQSFDALQQASSVDLRLLAVLEGGTQSQAEARERELHRQFNSYHEGNGWFECVAVLQQYITLIQQQTDEKSQTGFKTPPMRTQPRRKRSHPQAVRVEGQLFPSFSAASAATGYTAEQLEQLGANPNFRAEPAVKEQD
;
A
#
# COMPACT_ATOMS: atom_id res chain seq x y z
N GLN A 1 -22.08 8.12 16.20
CA GLN A 1 -22.40 7.58 14.88
C GLN A 1 -21.13 6.97 14.32
N GLU A 2 -20.94 5.67 14.53
CA GLU A 2 -19.73 4.95 14.13
C GLU A 2 -19.66 4.89 12.61
N ARG A 3 -18.85 5.75 12.00
CA ARG A 3 -18.51 5.58 10.59
C ARG A 3 -17.49 4.44 10.51
N ASN A 4 -17.99 3.21 10.44
CA ASN A 4 -17.19 2.00 10.24
C ASN A 4 -16.69 1.88 8.77
N VAL A 5 -16.49 3.01 8.11
CA VAL A 5 -16.04 3.14 6.73
C VAL A 5 -15.09 4.34 6.63
N LYS A 6 -14.07 4.24 5.78
CA LYS A 6 -13.19 5.37 5.43
C LYS A 6 -12.82 5.32 3.93
N PRO A 7 -12.52 6.47 3.31
CA PRO A 7 -11.99 6.49 1.95
C PRO A 7 -10.55 5.95 1.91
N CYS A 8 -10.24 5.17 0.88
CA CYS A 8 -8.87 4.75 0.58
C CYS A 8 -8.09 5.90 -0.07
N SER A 9 -6.88 6.20 0.40
CA SER A 9 -6.00 7.22 -0.18
C SER A 9 -5.60 6.93 -1.64
N ASP A 10 -5.51 5.65 -1.99
CA ASP A 10 -4.99 5.23 -3.29
C ASP A 10 -6.10 5.19 -4.34
N CYS A 11 -7.18 4.46 -4.08
CA CYS A 11 -8.29 4.29 -5.04
C CYS A 11 -9.47 5.25 -4.82
N GLY A 12 -9.50 6.02 -3.73
CA GLY A 12 -10.58 6.96 -3.41
C GLY A 12 -11.90 6.32 -2.98
N LEU A 13 -12.06 5.00 -3.09
CA LEU A 13 -13.30 4.31 -2.73
C LEU A 13 -13.51 4.31 -1.21
N ILE A 14 -14.74 4.58 -0.79
CA ILE A 14 -15.17 4.40 0.60
C ILE A 14 -15.32 2.91 0.87
N LYS A 15 -14.54 2.40 1.82
CA LYS A 15 -14.52 0.98 2.19
C LYS A 15 -14.70 0.80 3.70
N PRO A 16 -15.22 -0.34 4.16
CA PRO A 16 -15.30 -0.65 5.58
C PRO A 16 -13.92 -0.66 6.26
N LEU A 17 -13.82 -0.33 7.55
CA LEU A 17 -12.52 -0.26 8.26
C LEU A 17 -11.78 -1.62 8.32
N ASN A 18 -12.48 -2.73 8.15
CA ASN A 18 -11.88 -4.06 8.07
C ASN A 18 -11.17 -4.34 6.72
N GLU A 19 -11.39 -3.50 5.70
CA GLU A 19 -10.66 -3.53 4.42
C GLU A 19 -9.31 -2.79 4.51
N PHE A 20 -8.92 -2.33 5.69
CA PHE A 20 -7.67 -1.63 5.96
C PHE A 20 -6.84 -2.38 6.99
N PHE A 21 -5.53 -2.43 6.78
CA PHE A 21 -4.61 -2.98 7.79
C PHE A 21 -4.56 -2.07 9.02
N MET A 22 -4.22 -2.63 10.18
CA MET A 22 -3.99 -1.86 11.40
C MET A 22 -2.69 -1.05 11.27
N ASP A 23 -2.73 0.23 11.64
CA ASP A 23 -1.57 1.12 11.62
C ASP A 23 -1.55 2.03 12.87
N SER A 24 -0.65 1.75 13.79
CA SER A 24 -0.52 2.49 15.05
C SER A 24 0.00 3.93 14.86
N GLN A 25 0.48 4.29 13.67
CA GLN A 25 0.94 5.65 13.37
C GLN A 25 -0.21 6.57 12.94
N THR A 26 -1.39 6.01 12.70
CA THR A 26 -2.57 6.77 12.26
C THR A 26 -3.52 7.04 13.44
N VAL A 27 -4.20 8.19 13.41
CA VAL A 27 -5.11 8.62 14.47
C VAL A 27 -6.28 7.65 14.66
N ASP A 28 -6.76 7.05 13.57
CA ASP A 28 -7.85 6.07 13.59
C ASP A 28 -7.38 4.62 13.70
N GLY A 29 -6.07 4.39 13.86
CA GLY A 29 -5.48 3.05 13.99
C GLY A 29 -5.56 2.20 12.71
N LYS A 30 -5.87 2.80 11.56
CA LYS A 30 -6.08 2.14 10.28
C LYS A 30 -5.21 2.75 9.19
N ALA A 31 -4.60 1.88 8.39
CA ALA A 31 -3.84 2.28 7.21
C ALA A 31 -4.65 3.24 6.31
N ARG A 32 -3.93 4.08 5.56
CA ARG A 32 -4.56 5.07 4.65
C ARG A 32 -5.11 4.40 3.38
N SER A 33 -4.44 3.35 2.92
CA SER A 33 -4.82 2.56 1.75
C SER A 33 -5.49 1.25 2.14
N CYS A 34 -6.45 0.80 1.34
CA CYS A 34 -7.11 -0.49 1.55
C CYS A 34 -6.16 -1.66 1.23
N LYS A 35 -6.49 -2.85 1.74
CA LYS A 35 -5.74 -4.10 1.59
C LYS A 35 -5.47 -4.41 0.12
N SER A 36 -6.48 -4.28 -0.75
CA SER A 36 -6.32 -4.51 -2.20
C SER A 36 -5.27 -3.59 -2.85
N CYS A 37 -5.24 -2.30 -2.49
CA CYS A 37 -4.25 -1.36 -3.02
C CYS A 37 -2.86 -1.67 -2.45
N SER A 38 -2.77 -2.01 -1.15
CA SER A 38 -1.52 -2.45 -0.55
C SER A 38 -0.96 -3.71 -1.23
N ASP A 39 -1.82 -4.68 -1.57
CA ASP A 39 -1.42 -5.91 -2.26
C ASP A 39 -0.97 -5.62 -3.69
N GLN A 40 -1.67 -4.73 -4.42
CA GLN A 40 -1.26 -4.28 -5.75
C GLN A 40 0.12 -3.61 -5.72
N ARG A 41 0.37 -2.73 -4.74
CA ARG A 41 1.68 -2.09 -4.54
C ARG A 41 2.76 -3.12 -4.24
N PHE A 42 2.46 -4.10 -3.38
CA PHE A 42 3.40 -5.18 -3.07
C PHE A 42 3.72 -6.02 -4.32
N GLN A 43 2.71 -6.41 -5.09
CA GLN A 43 2.89 -7.18 -6.33
C GLN A 43 3.70 -6.38 -7.36
N ALA A 44 3.39 -5.11 -7.57
CA ALA A 44 4.15 -4.24 -8.48
C ALA A 44 5.63 -4.15 -8.07
N ALA A 45 5.91 -3.99 -6.77
CA ALA A 45 7.27 -3.97 -6.26
C ALA A 45 7.98 -5.33 -6.45
N GLN A 46 7.30 -6.46 -6.25
CA GLN A 46 7.88 -7.80 -6.50
C GLN A 46 8.18 -8.02 -7.99
N GLN A 47 7.21 -7.77 -8.87
CA GLN A 47 7.38 -7.92 -10.32
C GLN A 47 8.54 -7.07 -10.83
N ARG A 48 8.68 -5.85 -10.31
CA ARG A 48 9.77 -4.95 -10.65
C ARG A 48 11.13 -5.52 -10.21
N ARG A 49 11.22 -6.07 -9.00
CA ARG A 49 12.43 -6.74 -8.49
C ARG A 49 12.78 -7.98 -9.29
N GLU A 50 11.79 -8.77 -9.70
CA GLU A 50 12.00 -9.95 -10.53
C GLU A 50 12.52 -9.57 -11.92
N ARG A 51 11.97 -8.52 -12.52
CA ARG A 51 12.31 -8.09 -13.88
C ARG A 51 13.65 -7.35 -13.97
N PHE A 52 13.96 -6.50 -12.99
CA PHE A 52 15.08 -5.57 -13.07
C PHE A 52 16.11 -5.74 -11.94
N GLY A 53 15.86 -6.65 -11.00
CA GLY A 53 16.73 -6.88 -9.84
C GLY A 53 16.45 -5.93 -8.68
N THR A 54 17.10 -6.19 -7.55
CA THR A 54 16.92 -5.43 -6.29
C THR A 54 17.51 -4.02 -6.31
N GLN A 55 18.30 -3.69 -7.34
CA GLN A 55 18.94 -2.39 -7.53
C GLN A 55 18.36 -1.60 -8.70
N ALA A 56 17.16 -1.97 -9.17
CA ALA A 56 16.48 -1.25 -10.23
C ALA A 56 16.00 0.12 -9.74
N TRP A 57 16.43 1.18 -10.40
CA TRP A 57 15.95 2.54 -10.13
C TRP A 57 14.82 2.91 -11.07
N ALA A 58 13.88 3.75 -10.64
CA ALA A 58 12.84 4.26 -11.51
C ALA A 58 12.65 5.74 -11.27
N VAL A 59 12.12 6.41 -12.28
CA VAL A 59 11.59 7.77 -12.15
C VAL A 59 10.12 7.66 -11.78
N PHE A 60 9.68 8.47 -10.83
CA PHE A 60 8.30 8.50 -10.37
C PHE A 60 7.69 9.89 -10.53
N PHE A 61 6.35 9.90 -10.62
CA PHE A 61 5.54 11.10 -10.74
C PHE A 61 4.52 11.09 -9.62
N ILE A 62 4.64 12.00 -8.65
CA ILE A 62 3.71 12.10 -7.51
C ILE A 62 3.02 13.45 -7.55
N GLN A 63 1.69 13.47 -7.50
CA GLN A 63 0.90 14.69 -7.52
C GLN A 63 0.37 15.05 -6.14
N ASP A 64 0.40 16.33 -5.76
CA ASP A 64 -0.31 16.83 -4.60
C ASP A 64 -1.77 17.19 -4.92
N SER A 65 -2.68 16.99 -3.97
CA SER A 65 -4.12 17.24 -4.16
C SER A 65 -4.55 18.70 -4.03
N ARG A 66 -3.67 19.60 -3.57
CA ARG A 66 -4.03 20.99 -3.23
C ARG A 66 -3.78 21.94 -4.38
N ASN A 67 -2.57 21.89 -4.93
CA ASN A 67 -2.10 22.75 -6.01
C ASN A 67 -1.89 21.95 -7.30
N PHE A 68 -2.18 20.64 -7.30
CA PHE A 68 -2.05 19.73 -8.44
C PHE A 68 -0.63 19.63 -9.01
N ARG A 69 0.39 20.01 -8.25
CA ARG A 69 1.79 19.98 -8.68
C ARG A 69 2.30 18.58 -8.70
N VAL A 70 3.22 18.30 -9.61
CA VAL A 70 3.83 16.99 -9.79
C VAL A 70 5.28 17.04 -9.35
N LYS A 71 5.65 16.16 -8.43
CA LYS A 71 7.03 15.84 -8.10
C LYS A 71 7.55 14.82 -9.10
N ILE A 72 8.68 15.14 -9.72
CA ILE A 72 9.45 14.21 -10.55
C ILE A 72 10.73 13.90 -9.77
N GLY A 73 10.94 12.62 -9.46
CA GLY A 73 12.14 12.16 -8.76
C GLY A 73 12.50 10.73 -9.14
N SER A 74 13.66 10.26 -8.71
CA SER A 74 14.09 8.88 -8.92
C SER A 74 14.43 8.16 -7.62
N SER A 75 14.16 6.85 -7.58
CA SER A 75 14.52 5.99 -6.44
C SER A 75 14.52 4.50 -6.80
N ILE A 76 15.12 3.70 -5.91
CA ILE A 76 15.04 2.22 -5.99
C ILE A 76 13.60 1.76 -5.77
N ASP A 77 12.85 2.41 -4.89
CA ASP A 77 11.46 2.04 -4.56
C ASP A 77 10.56 3.29 -4.53
N PRO A 78 9.88 3.60 -5.66
CA PRO A 78 8.92 4.69 -5.78
C PRO A 78 7.79 4.65 -4.75
N TYR A 79 7.36 3.46 -4.34
CA TYR A 79 6.30 3.31 -3.35
C TYR A 79 6.78 3.69 -1.96
N GLN A 80 8.01 3.34 -1.61
CA GLN A 80 8.64 3.80 -0.38
C GLN A 80 8.87 5.32 -0.40
N SER A 81 9.33 5.88 -1.53
CA SER A 81 9.47 7.33 -1.70
C SER A 81 8.13 8.06 -1.57
N PHE A 82 7.07 7.49 -2.12
CA PHE A 82 5.70 7.99 -1.97
C PHE A 82 5.25 7.99 -0.50
N ASP A 83 5.41 6.88 0.22
CA ASP A 83 4.99 6.80 1.63
C ASP A 83 5.74 7.81 2.51
N ALA A 84 7.05 7.94 2.31
CA ALA A 84 7.87 8.90 3.04
C ALA A 84 7.44 10.34 2.75
N LEU A 85 7.18 10.66 1.48
CA LEU A 85 6.69 11.99 1.09
C LEU A 85 5.30 12.28 1.63
N GLN A 86 4.40 11.28 1.63
CA GLN A 86 3.06 11.41 2.19
C GLN A 86 3.09 11.61 3.70
N GLN A 87 4.00 10.94 4.43
CA GLN A 87 4.19 11.14 5.87
C GLN A 87 4.67 12.56 6.21
N ALA A 88 5.49 13.15 5.35
CA ALA A 88 5.97 14.52 5.50
C ALA A 88 5.00 15.58 4.92
N SER A 89 3.91 15.16 4.27
CA SER A 89 2.95 16.04 3.61
C SER A 89 1.70 16.24 4.46
N SER A 90 1.22 17.48 4.52
CA SER A 90 -0.07 17.83 5.13
C SER A 90 -1.26 17.67 4.18
N VAL A 91 -1.01 17.31 2.92
CA VAL A 91 -2.02 17.09 1.88
C VAL A 91 -1.91 15.67 1.34
N ASP A 92 -3.01 15.15 0.83
CA ASP A 92 -3.01 13.86 0.15
C ASP A 92 -2.20 13.96 -1.14
N LEU A 93 -1.41 12.92 -1.37
CA LEU A 93 -0.58 12.75 -2.55
C LEU A 93 -1.09 11.55 -3.35
N ARG A 94 -0.81 11.54 -4.65
CA ARG A 94 -1.10 10.42 -5.54
C ARG A 94 0.13 10.07 -6.37
N LEU A 95 0.56 8.82 -6.32
CA LEU A 95 1.54 8.29 -7.27
C LEU A 95 0.85 8.10 -8.63
N LEU A 96 1.19 8.95 -9.61
CA LEU A 96 0.58 8.95 -10.93
C LEU A 96 1.19 7.92 -11.87
N ALA A 97 2.53 7.83 -11.90
CA ALA A 97 3.23 6.93 -12.80
C ALA A 97 4.61 6.55 -12.26
N VAL A 98 5.09 5.39 -12.70
CA VAL A 98 6.44 4.89 -12.48
C VAL A 98 7.04 4.57 -13.85
N LEU A 99 8.10 5.29 -14.21
CA LEU A 99 8.90 5.02 -15.40
C LEU A 99 10.13 4.22 -14.99
N GLU A 100 10.11 2.95 -15.35
CA GLU A 100 11.20 2.03 -15.09
C GLU A 100 12.54 2.54 -15.65
N GLY A 101 13.53 2.65 -14.77
CA GLY A 101 14.92 2.91 -15.08
C GLY A 101 15.75 1.65 -14.87
N GLY A 102 16.92 1.58 -15.50
CA GLY A 102 17.86 0.51 -15.21
C GLY A 102 18.63 0.83 -13.94
N THR A 103 19.89 1.21 -14.10
CA THR A 103 20.78 1.58 -12.99
C THR A 103 20.44 2.95 -12.40
N GLN A 104 20.99 3.26 -11.22
CA GLN A 104 20.91 4.58 -10.59
C GLN A 104 21.25 5.71 -11.56
N SER A 105 22.42 5.64 -12.20
CA SER A 105 22.88 6.67 -13.14
C SER A 105 21.91 6.88 -14.31
N GLN A 106 21.29 5.81 -14.81
CA GLN A 106 20.31 5.90 -15.89
C GLN A 106 19.00 6.55 -15.44
N ALA A 107 18.50 6.22 -14.25
CA ALA A 107 17.29 6.82 -13.70
C ALA A 107 17.50 8.30 -13.35
N GLU A 108 18.62 8.64 -12.71
CA GLU A 108 18.99 10.03 -12.41
C GLU A 108 19.22 10.85 -13.69
N ALA A 109 19.82 10.27 -14.72
CA ALA A 109 19.97 10.94 -16.01
C ALA A 109 18.61 11.24 -16.65
N ARG A 110 17.66 10.29 -16.57
CA ARG A 110 16.28 10.51 -17.04
C ARG A 110 15.54 11.57 -16.21
N GLU A 111 15.70 11.55 -14.90
CA GLU A 111 15.15 12.58 -14.01
C GLU A 111 15.68 13.97 -14.40
N ARG A 112 17.00 14.12 -14.53
CA ARG A 112 17.63 15.39 -14.96
C ARG A 112 17.12 15.85 -16.32
N GLU A 113 16.93 14.92 -17.25
CA GLU A 113 16.40 15.22 -18.57
C GLU A 113 14.96 15.75 -18.50
N LEU A 114 14.10 15.11 -17.69
CA LEU A 114 12.73 15.57 -17.48
C LEU A 114 12.69 16.93 -16.78
N HIS A 115 13.54 17.14 -15.76
CA HIS A 115 13.67 18.44 -15.10
C HIS A 115 14.09 19.53 -16.10
N ARG A 116 15.04 19.23 -16.99
CA ARG A 116 15.47 20.13 -18.07
C ARG A 116 14.34 20.41 -19.06
N GLN A 117 13.61 19.38 -19.48
CA GLN A 117 12.51 19.48 -20.44
C GLN A 117 11.35 20.34 -19.90
N PHE A 118 11.01 20.20 -18.62
CA PHE A 118 9.92 20.93 -17.97
C PHE A 118 10.38 22.11 -17.11
N ASN A 119 11.62 22.59 -17.31
CA ASN A 119 12.24 23.59 -16.44
C ASN A 119 11.44 24.90 -16.35
N SER A 120 10.73 25.28 -17.40
CA SER A 120 9.86 26.48 -17.41
C SER A 120 8.71 26.43 -16.40
N TYR A 121 8.38 25.23 -15.89
CA TYR A 121 7.28 24.98 -14.96
C TYR A 121 7.77 24.52 -13.57
N HIS A 122 9.07 24.69 -13.28
CA HIS A 122 9.69 24.24 -12.04
C HIS A 122 9.33 25.16 -10.85
N GLU A 123 8.88 24.57 -9.75
CA GLU A 123 8.53 25.26 -8.51
C GLU A 123 9.54 25.01 -7.37
N GLY A 124 10.66 24.33 -7.66
CA GLY A 124 11.70 24.01 -6.67
C GLY A 124 11.57 22.61 -6.08
N ASN A 125 12.69 22.07 -5.57
CA ASN A 125 12.79 20.74 -4.94
C ASN A 125 12.21 19.57 -5.79
N GLY A 126 12.28 19.72 -7.12
CA GLY A 126 11.76 18.75 -8.09
C GLY A 126 10.23 18.74 -8.21
N TRP A 127 9.53 19.77 -7.74
CA TRP A 127 8.11 20.01 -7.99
C TRP A 127 7.91 20.85 -9.24
N PHE A 128 6.85 20.55 -9.98
CA PHE A 128 6.49 21.21 -11.23
C PHE A 128 4.99 21.48 -11.29
N GLU A 129 4.60 22.58 -11.93
CA GLU A 129 3.21 22.83 -12.29
C GLU A 129 2.73 21.74 -13.26
N CYS A 130 1.53 21.16 -13.01
CA CYS A 130 0.99 20.12 -13.88
C CYS A 130 0.27 20.71 -15.10
N VAL A 131 1.08 21.14 -16.08
CA VAL A 131 0.60 21.62 -17.37
C VAL A 131 0.19 20.48 -18.31
N ALA A 132 -0.61 20.79 -19.34
CA ALA A 132 -1.16 19.79 -20.26
C ALA A 132 -0.10 18.86 -20.88
N VAL A 133 1.09 19.38 -21.23
CA VAL A 133 2.18 18.58 -21.81
C VAL A 133 2.74 17.57 -20.82
N LEU A 134 2.92 17.97 -19.54
CA LEU A 134 3.38 17.06 -18.49
C LEU A 134 2.32 15.99 -18.19
N GLN A 135 1.06 16.41 -18.12
CA GLN A 135 -0.07 15.49 -17.93
C GLN A 135 -0.15 14.45 -19.06
N GLN A 136 -0.02 14.88 -20.32
CA GLN A 136 0.02 13.98 -21.48
C GLN A 136 1.18 12.99 -21.42
N TYR A 137 2.37 13.45 -21.02
CA TYR A 137 3.53 12.58 -20.86
C TYR A 137 3.28 11.48 -19.80
N ILE A 138 2.68 11.85 -18.66
CA ILE A 138 2.32 10.90 -17.60
C ILE A 138 1.29 9.89 -18.10
N THR A 139 0.27 10.34 -18.83
CA THR A 139 -0.75 9.45 -19.41
C THR A 139 -0.16 8.44 -20.39
N LEU A 140 0.85 8.83 -21.19
CA LEU A 140 1.54 7.90 -22.09
C LEU A 140 2.26 6.79 -21.31
N ILE A 141 2.88 7.10 -20.17
CA ILE A 141 3.53 6.10 -19.32
C ILE A 141 2.50 5.10 -18.77
N GLN A 142 1.35 5.60 -18.32
CA GLN A 142 0.26 4.75 -17.78
C GLN A 142 -0.24 3.75 -18.84
N GLN A 143 -0.51 4.22 -20.06
CA GLN A 143 -0.97 3.37 -21.17
C GLN A 143 0.01 2.25 -21.50
N GLN A 144 1.31 2.55 -21.57
CA GLN A 144 2.35 1.55 -21.82
C GLN A 144 2.48 0.49 -20.72
N THR A 145 2.04 0.82 -19.50
CA THR A 145 2.04 -0.10 -18.35
C THR A 145 0.81 -1.01 -18.38
N ASP A 146 -0.33 -0.47 -18.78
CA ASP A 146 -1.58 -1.22 -18.91
C ASP A 146 -1.50 -2.27 -20.03
N GLU A 147 -0.93 -1.92 -21.20
CA GLU A 147 -0.74 -2.87 -22.30
C GLU A 147 0.18 -4.04 -21.93
N LYS A 148 1.21 -3.80 -21.12
CA LYS A 148 2.13 -4.86 -20.67
C LYS A 148 1.51 -5.75 -19.60
N SER A 149 0.72 -5.17 -18.70
CA SER A 149 0.06 -5.90 -17.60
C SER A 149 -1.01 -6.89 -18.06
N GLN A 150 -1.67 -6.63 -19.20
CA GLN A 150 -2.68 -7.56 -19.76
C GLN A 150 -2.09 -8.88 -20.28
N THR A 151 -0.76 -8.98 -20.43
CA THR A 151 -0.09 -10.17 -20.98
C THR A 151 0.48 -11.13 -19.93
N GLY A 152 0.39 -10.82 -18.62
CA GLY A 152 1.03 -11.60 -17.56
C GLY A 152 0.17 -11.82 -16.32
N PHE A 153 -0.64 -12.87 -16.29
CA PHE A 153 -1.27 -13.39 -15.07
C PHE A 153 -0.69 -14.76 -14.75
N LYS A 154 -0.11 -14.98 -13.55
CA LYS A 154 -0.34 -16.16 -12.68
C LYS A 154 0.11 -15.93 -11.23
N THR A 155 -0.86 -16.09 -10.32
CA THR A 155 -0.82 -16.49 -8.89
C THR A 155 -0.18 -15.58 -7.82
N PRO A 156 -0.91 -15.23 -6.74
CA PRO A 156 -0.33 -14.59 -5.56
C PRO A 156 0.46 -15.59 -4.69
N PRO A 157 1.63 -15.22 -4.13
CA PRO A 157 2.32 -16.06 -3.17
C PRO A 157 1.65 -15.99 -1.79
N MET A 158 1.41 -17.16 -1.19
CA MET A 158 0.95 -17.29 0.19
C MET A 158 2.00 -16.77 1.19
N ARG A 159 1.57 -15.99 2.18
CA ARG A 159 2.39 -15.54 3.30
C ARG A 159 2.48 -16.64 4.37
N THR A 160 3.68 -17.18 4.60
CA THR A 160 3.95 -18.14 5.68
C THR A 160 4.71 -17.46 6.82
N GLN A 161 4.14 -17.50 8.03
CA GLN A 161 4.79 -17.96 9.29
C GLN A 161 3.93 -17.61 10.52
N PRO A 162 3.63 -18.58 11.41
CA PRO A 162 2.87 -18.32 12.63
C PRO A 162 3.77 -17.81 13.77
N ARG A 163 3.33 -16.72 14.43
CA ARG A 163 4.00 -16.09 15.58
C ARG A 163 3.46 -16.65 16.90
N ARG A 164 4.36 -16.88 17.88
CA ARG A 164 4.17 -17.61 19.15
C ARG A 164 2.90 -17.21 19.96
N LYS A 165 2.33 -18.21 20.64
CA LYS A 165 1.11 -18.14 21.46
C LYS A 165 1.41 -17.62 22.87
N ARG A 166 0.66 -16.62 23.34
CA ARG A 166 0.39 -16.33 24.76
C ARG A 166 -1.13 -16.41 24.92
N SER A 167 -1.62 -17.18 25.88
CA SER A 167 -3.04 -17.41 26.13
C SER A 167 -3.56 -16.49 27.22
N HIS A 168 -4.69 -15.81 26.93
CA HIS A 168 -5.54 -15.16 27.91
C HIS A 168 -6.97 -15.73 27.72
N PRO A 169 -7.71 -16.04 28.79
CA PRO A 169 -8.95 -16.84 28.73
C PRO A 169 -10.16 -16.15 28.07
N GLN A 170 -10.10 -14.84 27.79
CA GLN A 170 -11.11 -14.10 27.01
C GLN A 170 -10.55 -13.49 25.72
N ALA A 171 -9.29 -13.80 25.39
CA ALA A 171 -8.62 -13.14 24.29
C ALA A 171 -8.97 -13.76 22.94
N VAL A 172 -9.36 -12.92 21.99
CA VAL A 172 -9.76 -13.31 20.63
C VAL A 172 -8.65 -12.96 19.66
N ARG A 173 -8.34 -13.85 18.71
CA ARG A 173 -7.41 -13.54 17.63
C ARG A 173 -8.15 -13.10 16.38
N VAL A 174 -7.80 -11.93 15.86
CA VAL A 174 -8.35 -11.40 14.61
C VAL A 174 -7.19 -10.93 13.75
N GLU A 175 -7.07 -11.47 12.53
CA GLU A 175 -5.97 -11.17 11.58
C GLU A 175 -4.56 -11.35 12.18
N GLY A 176 -4.40 -12.33 13.07
CA GLY A 176 -3.12 -12.64 13.72
C GLY A 176 -2.79 -11.78 14.96
N GLN A 177 -3.57 -10.74 15.26
CA GLN A 177 -3.44 -9.94 16.48
C GLN A 177 -4.32 -10.51 17.61
N LEU A 178 -3.85 -10.44 18.85
CA LEU A 178 -4.56 -10.90 20.04
C LEU A 178 -5.24 -9.71 20.72
N PHE A 179 -6.55 -9.76 20.85
CA PHE A 179 -7.37 -8.76 21.53
C PHE A 179 -7.86 -9.31 22.88
N PRO A 180 -7.96 -8.49 23.94
CA PRO A 180 -8.35 -8.96 25.27
C PRO A 180 -9.82 -9.37 25.39
N SER A 181 -10.68 -8.93 24.47
CA SER A 181 -12.11 -9.29 24.39
C SER A 181 -12.67 -9.11 22.98
N PHE A 182 -13.86 -9.66 22.70
CA PHE A 182 -14.60 -9.43 21.45
C PHE A 182 -14.94 -7.96 21.22
N SER A 183 -15.32 -7.23 22.27
CA SER A 183 -15.60 -5.79 22.17
C SER A 183 -14.35 -5.01 21.77
N ALA A 184 -13.19 -5.34 22.36
CA ALA A 184 -11.92 -4.73 21.98
C ALA A 184 -11.53 -5.07 20.53
N ALA A 185 -11.77 -6.31 20.10
CA ALA A 185 -11.55 -6.73 18.72
C ALA A 185 -12.48 -5.97 17.76
N SER A 186 -13.78 -5.89 18.06
CA SER A 186 -14.77 -5.20 17.21
C SER A 186 -14.42 -3.71 17.06
N ALA A 187 -14.15 -3.02 18.16
CA ALA A 187 -13.79 -1.60 18.15
C ALA A 187 -12.50 -1.33 17.35
N ALA A 188 -11.48 -2.19 17.49
CA ALA A 188 -10.21 -2.00 16.81
C ALA A 188 -10.25 -2.40 15.33
N THR A 189 -10.97 -3.46 14.99
CA THR A 189 -10.94 -4.06 13.65
C THR A 189 -12.05 -3.56 12.73
N GLY A 190 -13.16 -3.10 13.30
CA GLY A 190 -14.37 -2.76 12.56
C GLY A 190 -15.21 -3.98 12.14
N TYR A 191 -14.90 -5.18 12.62
CA TYR A 191 -15.78 -6.34 12.43
C TYR A 191 -16.98 -6.28 13.38
N THR A 192 -18.15 -6.65 12.88
CA THR A 192 -19.36 -6.90 13.69
C THR A 192 -19.18 -8.15 14.56
N ALA A 193 -20.03 -8.31 15.58
CA ALA A 193 -19.99 -9.47 16.46
C ALA A 193 -20.17 -10.78 15.66
N GLU A 194 -21.09 -10.78 14.70
CA GLU A 194 -21.37 -11.92 13.83
C GLU A 194 -20.18 -12.26 12.92
N GLN A 195 -19.48 -11.25 12.39
CA GLN A 195 -18.28 -11.45 11.58
C GLN A 195 -17.11 -12.00 12.41
N LEU A 196 -16.96 -11.54 13.67
CA LEU A 196 -15.94 -12.06 14.58
C LEU A 196 -16.23 -13.50 14.99
N GLU A 197 -17.49 -13.86 15.21
CA GLU A 197 -17.92 -15.24 15.47
C GLU A 197 -17.62 -16.15 14.27
N GLN A 198 -17.90 -15.71 13.04
CA GLN A 198 -17.57 -16.48 11.83
C GLN A 198 -16.07 -16.65 11.61
N LEU A 199 -15.27 -15.62 11.89
CA LEU A 199 -13.81 -15.69 11.84
C LEU A 199 -13.23 -16.62 12.92
N GLY A 200 -13.86 -16.67 14.10
CA GLY A 200 -13.52 -17.60 15.18
C GLY A 200 -14.05 -19.02 14.97
N ALA A 201 -15.14 -19.19 14.22
CA ALA A 201 -15.79 -20.47 13.93
C ALA A 201 -15.23 -21.18 12.69
N ASN A 202 -14.36 -20.52 11.90
CA ASN A 202 -13.71 -21.15 10.75
C ASN A 202 -12.58 -22.08 11.26
N PRO A 203 -12.74 -23.41 11.23
CA PRO A 203 -11.86 -24.33 11.90
C PRO A 203 -10.65 -24.64 11.03
N ASN A 204 -9.87 -23.62 10.66
CA ASN A 204 -8.59 -23.85 10.00
C ASN A 204 -7.46 -24.16 10.96
N PHE A 205 -7.78 -24.69 12.15
CA PHE A 205 -6.86 -25.36 13.04
C PHE A 205 -7.66 -26.38 13.87
N ARG A 206 -7.62 -27.66 13.48
CA ARG A 206 -8.13 -28.76 14.33
C ARG A 206 -7.46 -28.65 15.71
N ALA A 207 -8.28 -28.55 16.75
CA ALA A 207 -7.87 -28.85 18.11
C ALA A 207 -7.58 -30.37 18.18
N GLU A 208 -6.35 -30.74 18.51
CA GLU A 208 -6.08 -32.11 18.97
C GLU A 208 -6.73 -32.30 20.35
N PRO A 209 -7.35 -33.46 20.62
CA PRO A 209 -8.01 -33.72 21.89
C PRO A 209 -6.97 -33.88 23.00
N ALA A 210 -7.31 -33.35 24.18
CA ALA A 210 -6.53 -33.47 25.40
C ALA A 210 -6.30 -34.94 25.77
N VAL A 211 -5.04 -35.36 25.80
CA VAL A 211 -4.62 -36.61 26.42
C VAL A 211 -4.81 -36.44 27.93
N LYS A 212 -5.70 -37.25 28.50
CA LYS A 212 -5.81 -37.43 29.95
C LYS A 212 -4.67 -38.35 30.38
N GLU A 213 -3.77 -37.83 31.23
CA GLU A 213 -2.94 -38.67 32.09
C GLU A 213 -3.86 -39.42 33.07
N GLN A 214 -3.72 -40.74 33.13
CA GLN A 214 -4.15 -41.59 34.23
C GLN A 214 -2.91 -42.33 34.73
N ASP A 215 -2.89 -42.49 36.05
CA ASP A 215 -1.80 -42.95 36.94
C ASP A 215 -0.87 -44.07 36.43
#